data_AF-A0AAD1L5J0-F1
#
_entry.id   AF-A0AAD1L5J0-F1
#
_cell.length_a   1.000
_cell.length_b   1.000
_cell.length_c   1.000
_cell.angle_alpha   90.00
_cell.angle_beta   90.00
_cell.angle_gamma   90.00
#
_symmetry.space_group_name_H-M   'P 1'
#
loop_
_entity.id
_entity.type
_entity.pdbx_description
1 polymer ?
#
loop_
_entity_poly.entity_id
_entity_poly.type
_entity_poly.pdbx_seq_one_letter_code
_entity_poly.pdbx_strand_id
1 'polypeptide(L)'
;MVVHYDNGRQHLIKTRDLRVCAFYAGWLGVNKIINTRDIPHQDAESCRQALNKLINQFIPNAEQRARLFSDMETARDENILPLESFDWLEQDERATFWLWAYICKAGDYELGIDKPANAEFGKNWYQRMNLSVSPTSHQERINIIISFFDNIIIPTPPVNHLKRQVMDRLKDQWKNIYSKPAPLKWLPNEEDAVLWAWNSLKSLQEERNAPTIGLSLNISTPGMSTWFTP
;
A
#
# COMPACT_ATOMS: atom_id res chain seq x y z
N MET A 1 -50.27 -16.59 22.00
CA MET A 1 -48.83 -16.61 22.32
C MET A 1 -48.11 -17.17 21.11
N VAL A 2 -47.51 -16.32 20.28
CA VAL A 2 -46.76 -16.75 19.09
C VAL A 2 -45.39 -17.19 19.59
N VAL A 3 -45.15 -18.49 19.57
CA VAL A 3 -43.85 -19.07 19.88
C VAL A 3 -42.95 -18.78 18.67
N HIS A 4 -42.09 -17.78 18.81
CA HIS A 4 -40.98 -17.59 17.88
C HIS A 4 -40.03 -18.78 18.04
N TYR A 5 -40.12 -19.73 17.11
CA TYR A 5 -39.06 -20.70 16.89
C TYR A 5 -37.86 -19.94 16.34
N ASP A 6 -36.92 -19.60 17.22
CA ASP A 6 -35.61 -19.12 16.82
C ASP A 6 -34.90 -20.31 16.17
N ASN A 7 -35.04 -20.39 14.85
CA ASN A 7 -34.51 -21.47 14.04
C ASN A 7 -32.98 -21.30 14.08
N GLY A 8 -32.28 -22.13 14.87
CA GLY A 8 -30.88 -22.03 15.30
C GLY A 8 -29.78 -22.01 14.21
N ARG A 9 -30.04 -21.35 13.08
CA ARG A 9 -29.04 -20.92 12.10
C ARG A 9 -28.33 -19.69 12.66
N GLN A 10 -27.35 -19.91 13.52
CA GLN A 10 -26.45 -18.84 13.91
C GLN A 10 -25.72 -18.32 12.66
N HIS A 11 -25.98 -17.07 12.31
CA HIS A 11 -25.21 -16.34 11.31
C HIS A 11 -23.86 -15.97 11.93
N LEU A 12 -22.85 -16.77 11.60
CA LEU A 12 -21.48 -16.62 12.11
C LEU A 12 -20.86 -15.31 11.60
N ILE A 13 -20.92 -15.11 10.29
CA ILE A 13 -20.44 -13.90 9.63
C ILE A 13 -21.57 -12.89 9.57
N LYS A 14 -21.40 -11.76 10.25
CA LYS A 14 -22.39 -10.67 10.33
C LYS A 14 -21.97 -9.40 9.60
N THR A 15 -20.71 -9.33 9.14
CA THR A 15 -20.15 -8.15 8.46
C THR A 15 -20.99 -7.72 7.26
N ARG A 16 -21.06 -6.41 7.02
CA ARG A 16 -21.65 -5.81 5.81
C ARG A 16 -20.59 -5.23 4.89
N ASP A 17 -19.33 -5.44 5.22
CA ASP A 17 -18.19 -5.00 4.41
C ASP A 17 -17.86 -6.09 3.39
N LEU A 18 -17.93 -5.72 2.10
CA LEU A 18 -17.60 -6.62 1.00
C LEU A 18 -16.13 -7.02 1.01
N ARG A 19 -15.20 -6.14 1.42
CA ARG A 19 -13.77 -6.46 1.51
C ARG A 19 -13.52 -7.59 2.50
N VAL A 20 -14.15 -7.49 3.67
CA VAL A 20 -14.06 -8.53 4.72
C VAL A 20 -14.71 -9.83 4.26
N CYS A 21 -15.88 -9.75 3.61
CA CYS A 21 -16.56 -10.93 3.12
C CYS A 21 -15.76 -11.68 2.04
N ALA A 22 -15.24 -10.93 1.05
CA ALA A 22 -14.39 -11.48 0.00
C ALA A 22 -13.09 -12.06 0.60
N PHE A 23 -12.51 -11.40 1.60
CA PHE A 23 -11.36 -11.92 2.32
C PHE A 23 -11.65 -13.28 2.99
N TYR A 24 -12.78 -13.44 3.68
CA TYR A 24 -13.14 -14.73 4.28
C TYR A 24 -13.28 -15.84 3.24
N ALA A 25 -13.89 -15.55 2.09
CA ALA A 25 -13.95 -16.50 0.99
C ALA A 25 -12.54 -16.90 0.48
N GLY A 26 -11.66 -15.92 0.28
CA GLY A 26 -10.29 -16.15 -0.16
C GLY A 26 -9.46 -16.94 0.86
N TRP A 27 -9.56 -16.57 2.14
CA TRP A 27 -8.79 -17.20 3.22
C TRP A 27 -9.18 -18.66 3.42
N LEU A 28 -10.48 -18.99 3.35
CA LEU A 28 -10.95 -20.37 3.39
C LEU A 28 -10.40 -21.21 2.22
N GLY A 29 -10.31 -20.61 1.04
CA GLY A 29 -9.76 -21.23 -0.16
C GLY A 29 -8.25 -21.48 -0.07
N VAL A 30 -7.49 -20.47 0.37
CA VAL A 30 -6.01 -20.57 0.54
C VAL A 30 -5.64 -21.63 1.56
N ASN A 31 -6.38 -21.70 2.68
CA ASN A 31 -6.18 -22.71 3.71
C ASN A 31 -6.79 -24.08 3.38
N LYS A 32 -7.40 -24.23 2.18
CA LYS A 32 -8.01 -25.48 1.70
C LYS A 32 -9.07 -26.06 2.64
N ILE A 33 -9.74 -25.21 3.41
CA ILE A 33 -10.78 -25.63 4.38
C ILE A 33 -12.07 -25.92 3.62
N ILE A 34 -12.48 -24.99 2.76
CA ILE A 34 -13.72 -25.07 1.98
C ILE A 34 -13.46 -24.51 0.59
N ASN A 35 -14.03 -25.13 -0.45
CA ASN A 35 -13.99 -24.59 -1.81
C ASN A 35 -14.96 -23.41 -1.94
N THR A 36 -14.43 -22.22 -2.22
CA THR A 36 -15.17 -20.95 -2.25
C THR A 36 -15.32 -20.34 -3.65
N ARG A 37 -15.03 -21.10 -4.72
CA ARG A 37 -15.03 -20.60 -6.11
C ARG A 37 -16.38 -20.02 -6.57
N ASP A 38 -17.48 -20.56 -6.07
CA ASP A 38 -18.84 -20.17 -6.50
C ASP A 38 -19.45 -19.06 -5.64
N ILE A 39 -18.66 -18.43 -4.76
CA ILE A 39 -19.15 -17.39 -3.88
C ILE A 39 -19.31 -16.08 -4.65
N PRO A 40 -20.47 -15.40 -4.57
CA PRO A 40 -20.66 -14.10 -5.20
C PRO A 40 -19.74 -13.05 -4.58
N HIS A 41 -19.13 -12.21 -5.42
CA HIS A 41 -18.25 -11.09 -5.01
C HIS A 41 -18.82 -9.72 -5.39
N GLN A 42 -20.08 -9.65 -5.82
CA GLN A 42 -20.72 -8.44 -6.34
C GLN A 42 -21.23 -7.51 -5.22
N ASP A 43 -21.78 -8.10 -4.16
CA ASP A 43 -22.31 -7.38 -3.02
C ASP A 43 -22.08 -8.15 -1.72
N ALA A 44 -21.99 -7.40 -0.62
CA ALA A 44 -21.64 -7.95 0.69
C ALA A 44 -22.71 -8.91 1.23
N GLU A 45 -23.99 -8.66 0.92
CA GLU A 45 -25.11 -9.45 1.44
C GLU A 45 -25.12 -10.85 0.80
N SER A 46 -25.06 -10.92 -0.53
CA SER A 46 -24.99 -12.18 -1.27
C SER A 46 -23.76 -12.99 -0.90
N CYS A 47 -22.59 -12.34 -0.83
CA CYS A 47 -21.36 -12.97 -0.37
C CYS A 47 -21.54 -13.60 1.03
N ARG A 48 -22.07 -12.81 1.98
CA ARG A 48 -22.26 -13.23 3.37
C ARG A 48 -23.24 -14.39 3.49
N GLN A 49 -24.36 -14.33 2.78
CA GLN A 49 -25.37 -15.38 2.79
C GLN A 49 -24.81 -16.69 2.23
N ALA A 50 -24.11 -16.61 1.09
CA ALA A 50 -23.46 -17.76 0.47
C ALA A 50 -22.41 -18.38 1.40
N LEU A 51 -21.53 -17.57 2.00
CA LEU A 51 -20.51 -18.04 2.94
C LEU A 51 -21.12 -18.72 4.17
N ASN A 52 -22.07 -18.07 4.84
CA ASN A 52 -22.72 -18.66 6.01
C ASN A 52 -23.42 -19.98 5.67
N LYS A 53 -24.10 -20.06 4.52
CA LYS A 53 -24.73 -21.30 4.05
C LYS A 53 -23.68 -22.40 3.86
N LEU A 54 -22.58 -22.08 3.19
CA LEU A 54 -21.52 -23.02 2.88
C LEU A 54 -20.81 -23.53 4.14
N ILE A 55 -20.43 -22.63 5.05
CA ILE A 55 -19.82 -22.99 6.34
C ILE A 55 -20.76 -23.89 7.15
N ASN A 56 -22.05 -23.55 7.21
CA ASN A 56 -23.04 -24.35 7.94
C ASN A 56 -23.26 -25.75 7.35
N GLN A 57 -23.03 -25.93 6.03
CA GLN A 57 -23.11 -27.23 5.37
C GLN A 57 -21.86 -28.08 5.63
N PHE A 58 -20.67 -27.49 5.56
CA PHE A 58 -19.41 -28.22 5.72
C PHE A 58 -19.02 -28.45 7.19
N ILE A 59 -19.43 -27.56 8.09
CA ILE A 59 -19.07 -27.59 9.51
C ILE A 59 -20.37 -27.49 10.34
N PRO A 60 -21.05 -28.62 10.58
CA PRO A 60 -22.32 -28.62 11.31
C PRO A 60 -22.15 -28.36 12.82
N ASN A 61 -20.97 -28.66 13.38
CA ASN A 61 -20.68 -28.47 14.80
C ASN A 61 -20.51 -26.98 15.15
N ALA A 62 -21.28 -26.49 16.13
CA ALA A 62 -21.30 -25.09 16.52
C ALA A 62 -19.97 -24.60 17.13
N GLU A 63 -19.30 -25.43 17.95
CA GLU A 63 -18.01 -25.08 18.54
C GLU A 63 -16.90 -25.00 17.48
N GLN A 64 -16.90 -25.92 16.52
CA GLN A 64 -15.95 -25.88 15.39
C GLN A 64 -16.16 -24.64 14.53
N ARG A 65 -17.42 -24.23 14.27
CA ARG A 65 -17.71 -22.96 13.59
C ARG A 65 -17.22 -21.76 14.39
N ALA A 66 -17.42 -21.74 15.71
CA ALA A 66 -16.97 -20.65 16.56
C ALA A 66 -15.43 -20.52 16.56
N ARG A 67 -14.71 -21.64 16.59
CA ARG A 67 -13.24 -21.66 16.45
C ARG A 67 -12.79 -21.14 15.09
N LEU A 68 -13.38 -21.65 14.01
CA LEU A 68 -13.10 -21.18 12.64
C LEU A 68 -13.33 -19.66 12.51
N PHE A 69 -14.40 -19.14 13.11
CA PHE A 69 -14.67 -17.70 13.10
C PHE A 69 -13.60 -16.91 13.84
N SER A 70 -13.17 -17.39 15.00
CA SER A 70 -12.06 -16.77 15.74
C SER A 70 -10.77 -16.74 14.92
N ASP A 71 -10.48 -17.83 14.20
CA ASP A 71 -9.31 -17.91 13.32
C ASP A 71 -9.44 -16.95 12.13
N MET A 72 -10.63 -16.86 11.53
CA MET A 72 -10.92 -15.92 10.43
C MET A 72 -10.80 -14.46 10.87
N GLU A 73 -11.30 -14.08 12.06
CA GLU A 73 -11.15 -12.71 12.58
C GLU A 73 -9.67 -12.39 12.88
N THR A 74 -8.93 -13.34 13.47
CA THR A 74 -7.48 -13.17 13.69
C THR A 74 -6.74 -12.97 12.36
N ALA A 75 -7.08 -13.77 11.35
CA ALA A 75 -6.51 -13.65 10.01
C ALA A 75 -6.89 -12.33 9.33
N ARG A 76 -8.11 -11.84 9.54
CA ARG A 76 -8.60 -10.55 9.03
C ARG A 76 -7.80 -9.41 9.62
N ASP A 77 -7.60 -9.39 10.94
CA ASP A 77 -6.84 -8.33 11.61
C ASP A 77 -5.37 -8.27 11.12
N GLU A 78 -4.83 -9.42 10.70
CA GLU A 78 -3.52 -9.53 10.08
C GLU A 78 -3.50 -9.02 8.63
N ASN A 79 -4.56 -9.29 7.86
CA ASN A 79 -4.54 -9.14 6.41
C ASN A 79 -5.28 -7.92 5.86
N ILE A 80 -6.36 -7.48 6.48
CA ILE A 80 -7.17 -6.38 5.96
C ILE A 80 -6.64 -5.08 6.53
N LEU A 81 -6.03 -4.27 5.67
CA LEU A 81 -5.64 -2.92 6.04
C LEU A 81 -6.91 -2.06 6.18
N PRO A 82 -7.08 -1.37 7.33
CA PRO A 82 -8.18 -0.43 7.52
C PRO A 82 -8.03 0.73 6.52
N LEU A 83 -9.13 1.33 6.08
CA LEU A 83 -9.14 2.33 5.00
C LEU A 83 -8.26 3.54 5.33
N GLU A 84 -8.18 3.88 6.61
CA GLU A 84 -7.36 4.95 7.19
C GLU A 84 -5.86 4.75 6.91
N SER A 85 -5.43 3.51 6.63
CA SER A 85 -4.06 3.22 6.21
C SER A 85 -3.72 3.84 4.84
N PHE A 86 -4.74 4.19 4.06
CA PHE A 86 -4.61 4.74 2.71
C PHE A 86 -4.88 6.26 2.65
N ASP A 87 -5.26 6.92 3.76
CA ASP A 87 -5.59 8.37 3.78
C ASP A 87 -4.50 9.26 3.20
N TRP A 88 -3.23 8.88 3.39
CA TRP A 88 -2.07 9.62 2.86
C TRP A 88 -1.96 9.58 1.33
N LEU A 89 -2.71 8.69 0.68
CA LEU A 89 -2.87 8.60 -0.77
C LEU A 89 -4.06 9.42 -1.25
N GLU A 90 -5.19 9.37 -0.52
CA GLU A 90 -6.41 10.09 -0.90
C GLU A 90 -6.16 11.59 -1.11
N GLN A 91 -5.33 12.18 -0.25
CA GLN A 91 -5.00 13.60 -0.25
C GLN A 91 -3.82 13.99 -1.15
N ASP A 92 -3.09 13.02 -1.72
CA ASP A 92 -1.88 13.25 -2.52
C ASP A 92 -1.88 12.39 -3.79
N GLU A 93 -2.24 13.02 -4.92
CA GLU A 93 -2.24 12.35 -6.23
C GLU A 93 -0.85 11.90 -6.66
N ARG A 94 0.21 12.61 -6.27
CA ARG A 94 1.59 12.22 -6.61
C ARG A 94 2.01 10.99 -5.80
N ALA A 95 1.66 10.93 -4.52
CA ALA A 95 1.88 9.76 -3.68
C ALA A 95 1.15 8.54 -4.25
N THR A 96 -0.10 8.72 -4.64
CA THR A 96 -0.94 7.69 -5.25
C THR A 96 -0.35 7.19 -6.56
N PHE A 97 0.03 8.09 -7.45
CA PHE A 97 0.67 7.73 -8.72
C PHE A 97 2.00 6.99 -8.49
N TRP A 98 2.83 7.50 -7.57
CA TRP A 98 4.10 6.87 -7.22
C TRP A 98 3.90 5.45 -6.70
N LEU A 99 3.01 5.26 -5.73
CA LEU A 99 2.79 3.95 -5.13
C LEU A 99 2.23 2.96 -6.15
N TRP A 100 1.24 3.38 -6.95
CA TRP A 100 0.72 2.56 -8.04
C TRP A 100 1.82 2.15 -9.03
N ALA A 101 2.62 3.11 -9.50
CA ALA A 101 3.72 2.85 -10.43
C ALA A 101 4.79 1.92 -9.80
N TYR A 102 5.06 2.10 -8.51
CA TYR A 102 5.98 1.24 -7.75
C TYR A 102 5.47 -0.20 -7.70
N ILE A 103 4.23 -0.44 -7.25
CA ILE A 103 3.70 -1.83 -7.14
C ILE A 103 3.55 -2.52 -8.51
N CYS A 104 3.34 -1.77 -9.59
CA CYS A 104 3.35 -2.31 -10.95
C CYS A 104 4.68 -2.97 -11.32
N LYS A 105 5.79 -2.49 -10.76
CA LYS A 105 7.16 -2.87 -11.17
C LYS A 105 7.94 -3.62 -10.10
N ALA A 106 7.68 -3.35 -8.83
CA ALA A 106 8.40 -3.93 -7.71
C ALA A 106 8.39 -5.46 -7.79
N GLY A 107 9.56 -6.07 -7.62
CA GLY A 107 9.67 -7.50 -7.38
C GLY A 107 9.11 -7.86 -6.02
N ASP A 108 8.73 -9.12 -5.83
CA ASP A 108 8.12 -9.61 -4.58
C ASP A 108 9.03 -9.36 -3.36
N TYR A 109 10.34 -9.56 -3.54
CA TYR A 109 11.35 -9.27 -2.52
C TYR A 109 11.45 -7.77 -2.20
N GLU A 110 11.42 -6.90 -3.22
CA GLU A 110 11.49 -5.45 -3.03
C GLU A 110 10.25 -4.95 -2.28
N LEU A 111 9.07 -5.48 -2.63
CA LEU A 111 7.82 -5.22 -1.93
C LEU A 111 7.85 -5.71 -0.48
N GLY A 112 8.69 -6.70 -0.16
CA GLY A 112 8.78 -7.29 1.18
C GLY A 112 7.63 -8.23 1.50
N ILE A 113 6.99 -8.81 0.47
CA ILE A 113 5.92 -9.81 0.62
C ILE A 113 6.30 -11.02 -0.21
N ASP A 114 6.54 -12.13 0.46
CA ASP A 114 6.93 -13.38 -0.19
C ASP A 114 5.91 -13.80 -1.25
N LYS A 115 6.44 -14.36 -2.34
CA LYS A 115 5.62 -14.90 -3.43
C LYS A 115 4.92 -16.19 -2.99
N PRO A 116 3.76 -16.52 -3.58
CA PRO A 116 3.11 -17.80 -3.29
C PRO A 116 3.96 -18.98 -3.78
N ALA A 117 3.80 -20.15 -3.16
CA ALA A 117 4.62 -21.34 -3.46
C ALA A 117 4.57 -21.77 -4.94
N ASN A 118 3.45 -21.53 -5.61
CA ASN A 118 3.20 -21.82 -7.02
C ASN A 118 3.34 -20.59 -7.94
N ALA A 119 4.09 -19.56 -7.51
CA ALA A 119 4.27 -18.35 -8.29
C ALA A 119 4.91 -18.62 -9.65
N GLU A 120 4.31 -18.06 -10.70
CA GLU A 120 4.89 -18.03 -12.04
C GLU A 120 6.25 -17.31 -12.03
N PHE A 121 7.23 -17.89 -12.72
CA PHE A 121 8.57 -17.30 -12.82
C PHE A 121 8.53 -15.98 -13.59
N GLY A 122 9.28 -14.98 -13.10
CA GLY A 122 9.42 -13.68 -13.76
C GLY A 122 8.22 -12.72 -13.62
N LYS A 123 7.13 -13.14 -12.97
CA LYS A 123 5.99 -12.25 -12.67
C LYS A 123 6.04 -11.76 -11.23
N ASN A 124 5.71 -10.50 -10.98
CA ASN A 124 5.48 -9.98 -9.63
C ASN A 124 4.02 -10.14 -9.18
N TRP A 125 3.71 -9.77 -7.93
CA TRP A 125 2.35 -9.80 -7.39
C TRP A 125 1.32 -9.08 -8.28
N TYR A 126 1.64 -7.89 -8.75
CA TYR A 126 0.71 -7.08 -9.55
C TYR A 126 0.31 -7.78 -10.85
N GLN A 127 1.31 -8.35 -11.53
CA GLN A 127 1.13 -9.09 -12.78
C GLN A 127 0.38 -10.39 -12.57
N ARG A 128 0.63 -11.12 -11.45
CA ARG A 128 -0.10 -12.35 -11.12
C ARG A 128 -1.58 -12.09 -10.84
N MET A 129 -1.91 -10.92 -10.30
CA MET A 129 -3.29 -10.51 -10.05
C MET A 129 -4.01 -9.96 -11.29
N ASN A 130 -3.29 -9.76 -12.40
CA ASN A 130 -3.82 -9.22 -13.65
C ASN A 130 -4.58 -7.89 -13.46
N LEU A 131 -4.04 -7.00 -12.61
CA LEU A 131 -4.63 -5.68 -12.34
C LEU A 131 -4.43 -4.73 -13.54
N SER A 132 -5.32 -3.74 -13.67
CA SER A 132 -5.31 -2.76 -14.76
C SER A 132 -3.97 -2.00 -14.83
N VAL A 133 -3.33 -1.97 -15.98
CA VAL A 133 -2.06 -1.24 -16.19
C VAL A 133 -2.27 0.21 -16.64
N SER A 134 -3.53 0.62 -16.85
CA SER A 134 -3.87 1.93 -17.42
C SER A 134 -4.96 2.64 -16.63
N PRO A 135 -4.81 2.85 -15.31
CA PRO A 135 -5.78 3.62 -14.54
C PRO A 135 -5.79 5.08 -15.00
N THR A 136 -6.99 5.59 -15.23
CA THR A 136 -7.26 6.88 -15.84
C THR A 136 -7.51 7.98 -14.82
N SER A 137 -7.81 7.62 -13.57
CA SER A 137 -8.12 8.58 -12.51
C SER A 137 -7.39 8.28 -11.21
N HIS A 138 -7.27 9.30 -10.36
CA HIS A 138 -6.77 9.18 -8.98
C HIS A 138 -7.54 8.11 -8.19
N GLN A 139 -8.87 8.16 -8.23
CA GLN A 139 -9.73 7.20 -7.54
C GLN A 139 -9.53 5.76 -8.03
N GLU A 140 -9.36 5.58 -9.34
CA GLU A 140 -9.10 4.25 -9.90
C GLU A 140 -7.76 3.68 -9.39
N ARG A 141 -6.72 4.51 -9.27
CA ARG A 141 -5.43 4.09 -8.69
C ARG A 141 -5.57 3.71 -7.22
N ILE A 142 -6.31 4.49 -6.42
CA ILE A 142 -6.58 4.16 -5.01
C ILE A 142 -7.29 2.81 -4.91
N ASN A 143 -8.34 2.60 -5.70
CA ASN A 143 -9.10 1.35 -5.69
C ASN A 143 -8.21 0.15 -6.09
N ILE A 144 -7.32 0.32 -7.07
CA ILE A 144 -6.34 -0.69 -7.45
C ILE A 144 -5.38 -0.99 -6.31
N ILE A 145 -4.85 0.03 -5.63
CA ILE A 145 -3.93 -0.15 -4.50
C ILE A 145 -4.61 -0.90 -3.36
N ILE A 146 -5.83 -0.52 -2.98
CA ILE A 146 -6.62 -1.23 -1.97
C ILE A 146 -6.83 -2.69 -2.39
N SER A 147 -7.27 -2.91 -3.63
CA SER A 147 -7.51 -4.25 -4.17
C SER A 147 -6.23 -5.09 -4.21
N PHE A 148 -5.09 -4.48 -4.53
CA PHE A 148 -3.80 -5.14 -4.52
C PHE A 148 -3.47 -5.68 -3.13
N PHE A 149 -3.58 -4.84 -2.10
CA PHE A 149 -3.32 -5.29 -0.73
C PHE A 149 -4.37 -6.31 -0.26
N ASP A 150 -5.65 -6.15 -0.57
CA ASP A 150 -6.71 -7.06 -0.15
C ASP A 150 -6.56 -8.48 -0.74
N ASN A 151 -6.09 -8.57 -1.99
CA ASN A 151 -5.95 -9.85 -2.69
C ASN A 151 -4.71 -10.65 -2.28
N ILE A 152 -3.73 -10.03 -1.61
CA ILE A 152 -2.58 -10.76 -1.05
C ILE A 152 -3.07 -11.41 0.24
N ILE A 153 -3.17 -12.74 0.32
CA ILE A 153 -3.54 -13.40 1.59
C ILE A 153 -2.29 -14.00 2.22
N ILE A 154 -1.91 -13.47 3.37
CA ILE A 154 -0.84 -13.96 4.22
C ILE A 154 -1.42 -15.06 5.12
N PRO A 155 -0.89 -16.29 5.03
CA PRO A 155 -1.30 -17.37 5.91
C PRO A 155 -1.00 -17.03 7.37
N THR A 156 -1.98 -17.30 8.25
CA THR A 156 -1.87 -17.17 9.70
C THR A 156 -2.20 -18.51 10.34
N PRO A 157 -1.47 -18.95 11.38
CA PRO A 157 -0.37 -18.29 12.10
C PRO A 157 1.02 -18.40 11.41
N PRO A 158 2.03 -17.58 11.80
CA PRO A 158 2.02 -16.57 12.87
C PRO A 158 1.45 -15.20 12.44
N VAL A 159 0.98 -14.41 13.41
CA VAL A 159 0.55 -13.02 13.24
C VAL A 159 1.78 -12.11 13.32
N ASN A 160 2.06 -11.30 12.29
CA ASN A 160 3.27 -10.47 12.20
C ASN A 160 3.00 -9.04 11.69
N HIS A 161 1.75 -8.71 11.37
CA HIS A 161 1.29 -7.46 10.77
C HIS A 161 2.09 -7.03 9.55
N LEU A 162 2.49 -7.98 8.69
CA LEU A 162 3.43 -7.72 7.59
C LEU A 162 2.94 -6.64 6.63
N LYS A 163 1.66 -6.69 6.22
CA LYS A 163 1.11 -5.67 5.31
C LYS A 163 1.15 -4.27 5.91
N ARG A 164 0.93 -4.15 7.22
CA ARG A 164 1.00 -2.86 7.92
C ARG A 164 2.43 -2.33 7.89
N GLN A 165 3.40 -3.17 8.20
CA GLN A 165 4.83 -2.82 8.12
C GLN A 165 5.24 -2.41 6.70
N VAL A 166 4.76 -3.13 5.69
CA VAL A 166 5.02 -2.79 4.28
C VAL A 166 4.40 -1.43 3.91
N MET A 167 3.15 -1.17 4.31
CA MET A 167 2.48 0.12 4.08
C MET A 167 3.23 1.28 4.76
N ASP A 168 3.62 1.12 6.03
CA ASP A 168 4.36 2.13 6.78
C ASP A 168 5.72 2.43 6.12
N ARG A 169 6.44 1.38 5.71
CA ARG A 169 7.71 1.51 4.99
C ARG A 169 7.54 2.26 3.66
N LEU A 170 6.49 1.95 2.89
CA LEU A 170 6.20 2.64 1.62
C LEU A 170 5.86 4.12 1.85
N LYS A 171 5.09 4.41 2.90
CA LYS A 171 4.79 5.78 3.31
C LYS A 171 6.06 6.55 3.68
N ASP A 172 6.98 5.92 4.41
CA ASP A 172 8.26 6.55 4.77
C ASP A 172 9.20 6.71 3.57
N GLN A 173 9.21 5.76 2.63
CA GLN A 173 9.89 5.93 1.34
C GLN A 173 9.35 7.13 0.56
N TRP A 174 8.02 7.30 0.51
CA TRP A 174 7.42 8.47 -0.10
C TRP A 174 7.84 9.77 0.58
N LYS A 175 7.80 9.83 1.92
CA LYS A 175 8.28 11.02 2.67
C LYS A 175 9.72 11.36 2.32
N ASN A 176 10.60 10.36 2.20
CA ASN A 176 12.00 10.58 1.82
C ASN A 176 12.14 11.08 0.39
N ILE A 177 11.30 10.63 -0.54
CA ILE A 177 11.28 11.12 -1.93
C ILE A 177 10.75 12.55 -1.98
N TYR A 178 9.66 12.83 -1.27
CA TYR A 178 9.02 14.14 -1.22
C TYR A 178 9.90 15.19 -0.54
N SER A 179 10.65 14.80 0.50
CA SER A 179 11.55 15.69 1.24
C SER A 179 12.83 16.04 0.48
N LYS A 180 13.10 15.42 -0.68
CA LYS A 180 14.21 15.83 -1.53
C LYS A 180 13.93 17.25 -2.05
N PRO A 181 14.94 18.14 -2.06
CA PRO A 181 14.76 19.48 -2.58
C PRO A 181 14.16 19.38 -3.98
N ALA A 182 13.10 20.15 -4.24
CA ALA A 182 12.60 20.28 -5.59
C ALA A 182 13.79 20.69 -6.49
N PRO A 183 13.96 20.08 -7.67
CA PRO A 183 14.99 20.53 -8.60
C PRO A 183 14.83 22.03 -8.79
N LEU A 184 15.93 22.75 -8.65
CA LEU A 184 15.95 24.21 -8.72
C LEU A 184 15.35 24.59 -10.07
N LYS A 185 14.18 25.23 -10.08
CA LYS A 185 13.44 25.55 -11.32
C LYS A 185 14.26 26.37 -12.32
N TRP A 186 15.27 27.09 -11.83
CA TRP A 186 16.18 27.91 -12.62
C TRP A 186 17.41 27.14 -13.13
N LEU A 187 17.72 25.96 -12.58
CA LEU A 187 18.87 25.17 -12.97
C LEU A 187 18.47 24.21 -14.11
N PRO A 188 19.04 24.37 -15.32
CA PRO A 188 18.77 23.47 -16.44
C PRO A 188 19.21 22.04 -16.11
N ASN A 189 18.53 21.04 -16.69
CA ASN A 189 18.91 19.64 -16.56
C ASN A 189 20.00 19.25 -17.58
N GLU A 190 21.05 20.06 -17.64
CA GLU A 190 22.21 19.88 -18.52
C GLU A 190 23.47 19.71 -17.64
N GLU A 191 24.23 18.64 -17.86
CA GLU A 191 25.36 18.27 -17.00
C GLU A 191 26.37 19.41 -16.87
N ASP A 192 26.71 20.07 -17.98
CA ASP A 192 27.64 21.21 -18.00
C ASP A 192 27.13 22.39 -17.17
N ALA A 193 25.83 22.70 -17.24
CA ALA A 193 25.21 23.79 -16.48
C ALA A 193 25.18 23.49 -14.97
N VAL A 194 24.92 22.24 -14.60
CA VAL A 194 24.94 21.77 -13.21
C VAL A 194 26.37 21.80 -12.66
N LEU A 195 27.35 21.32 -13.44
CA LEU A 195 28.77 21.35 -13.08
C LEU A 195 29.29 22.78 -12.90
N TRP A 196 28.92 23.69 -13.81
CA TRP A 196 29.26 25.11 -13.69
C TRP A 196 28.68 25.73 -12.41
N ALA A 197 27.39 25.49 -12.13
CA ALA A 197 26.73 26.01 -10.94
C ALA A 197 27.37 25.48 -9.65
N TRP A 198 27.68 24.18 -9.60
CA TRP A 198 28.34 23.55 -8.47
C TRP A 198 29.75 24.10 -8.23
N ASN A 199 30.57 24.19 -9.29
CA ASN A 199 31.94 24.70 -9.19
C ASN A 199 31.96 26.16 -8.74
N SER A 200 31.01 26.97 -9.21
CA SER A 200 30.87 28.38 -8.82
C SER A 200 30.45 28.53 -7.34
N LEU A 201 29.54 27.69 -6.86
CA LEU A 201 29.18 27.67 -5.43
C LEU A 201 30.36 27.23 -4.55
N LYS A 202 31.10 26.22 -5.01
CA LYS A 202 32.27 25.68 -4.31
C LYS A 202 33.39 26.72 -4.20
N SER A 203 33.72 27.43 -5.29
CA SER A 203 34.77 28.47 -5.26
C SER A 203 34.40 29.61 -4.30
N LEU A 204 33.15 30.06 -4.28
CA LEU A 204 32.68 31.08 -3.33
C LEU A 204 32.77 30.63 -1.87
N GLN A 205 32.49 29.35 -1.60
CA GLN A 205 32.60 28.79 -0.26
C GLN A 205 34.06 28.68 0.19
N GLU A 206 34.96 28.33 -0.73
CA GLU A 206 36.41 28.27 -0.48
C GLU A 206 37.01 29.68 -0.26
N GLU A 207 36.60 30.67 -1.05
CA GLU A 207 36.99 32.08 -0.85
C GLU A 207 36.52 32.62 0.51
N ARG A 208 35.31 32.27 0.95
CA ARG A 208 34.76 32.69 2.24
C ARG A 208 35.45 32.01 3.43
N ASN A 209 35.96 30.79 3.25
CA ASN A 209 36.61 30.00 4.30
C ASN A 209 38.13 30.18 4.33
N ALA A 210 38.72 30.94 3.40
CA ALA A 210 40.14 31.26 3.42
C ALA A 210 40.48 32.12 4.66
N PRO A 211 41.51 31.76 5.44
CA PRO A 211 41.89 32.53 6.63
C PRO A 211 42.36 33.92 6.21
N THR A 212 41.63 34.94 6.67
CA THR A 212 41.91 36.34 6.38
C THR A 212 43.22 36.75 7.07
N ILE A 213 44.35 36.67 6.36
CA ILE A 213 45.55 37.39 6.75
C ILE A 213 45.26 38.87 6.49
N GLY A 214 45.05 39.59 7.59
CA GLY A 214 44.90 41.03 7.74
C GLY A 214 44.80 41.86 6.47
N LEU A 215 43.58 42.30 6.16
CA LEU A 215 43.22 43.66 5.74
C LEU A 215 41.70 43.71 5.67
N SER A 216 41.08 44.48 6.58
CA SER A 216 39.67 44.82 6.50
C SER A 216 39.45 45.72 5.28
N LEU A 217 39.18 45.10 4.13
CA LEU A 217 38.56 45.77 3.00
C LEU A 217 37.09 45.37 3.00
N ASN A 218 36.24 46.34 3.33
CA ASN A 218 34.81 46.29 3.02
C ASN A 218 34.67 46.20 1.49
N ILE A 219 34.79 45.00 0.95
CA ILE A 219 34.33 44.71 -0.40
C ILE A 219 32.84 44.46 -0.25
N SER A 220 32.09 45.56 -0.36
CA SER A 220 30.71 45.47 -0.83
C SER A 220 30.81 44.76 -2.18
N THR A 221 30.49 43.47 -2.27
CA THR A 221 30.40 42.75 -3.54
C THR A 221 29.05 43.11 -4.15
N PRO A 222 28.99 44.00 -5.16
CA PRO A 222 27.77 44.21 -5.94
C PRO A 222 27.82 43.17 -7.05
N GLY A 223 27.47 41.93 -6.73
CA GLY A 223 27.67 40.85 -7.68
C GLY A 223 27.14 39.54 -7.15
N MET A 224 25.81 39.44 -7.04
CA MET A 224 24.99 38.22 -7.22
C MET A 224 23.64 38.28 -6.49
N SER A 225 23.40 39.25 -5.60
CA SER A 225 22.07 39.47 -5.01
C SER A 225 21.00 39.87 -6.03
N THR A 226 21.40 40.27 -7.24
CA THR A 226 20.52 40.62 -8.36
C THR A 226 20.19 39.43 -9.28
N TRP A 227 20.82 38.27 -9.11
CA TRP A 227 20.56 37.08 -9.94
C TRP A 227 19.45 36.19 -9.37
N PHE A 228 19.10 36.40 -8.09
CA PHE A 228 18.05 35.67 -7.37
C PHE A 228 16.80 36.51 -7.14
N THR A 229 16.51 37.47 -8.02
CA THR A 229 15.20 38.12 -8.09
C THR A 229 14.41 37.54 -9.25
N PRO A 230 13.11 37.21 -9.06
CA PRO A 230 12.28 36.54 -10.05
C PRO A 230 12.07 37.34 -11.33
#